data_AF-A0A2R7LNK3-F1
#
_entry.id   AF-A0A2R7LNK3-F1
#
_cell.length_a   1.000
_cell.length_b   1.000
_cell.length_c   1.000
_cell.angle_alpha   90.00
_cell.angle_beta   90.00
_cell.angle_gamma   90.00
#
_symmetry.space_group_name_H-M   'P 1'
#
loop_
_entity.id
_entity.type
_entity.pdbx_description
1 polymer ?
#
loop_
_entity_poly.entity_id
_entity_poly.type
_entity_poly.pdbx_seq_one_letter_code
_entity_poly.pdbx_strand_id
1 'polypeptide(L)'
;MQKSTIQFLLINCFLAIVLVSCGSVTKNYTPKKLDKTAIEVPYFSDSKTDYVYKTNITVYGNELSGIFIAKKINDTLHRIVFTTEFGNKLMDFEISDKSFKVNSIVSELD
;
A
#
# COMPACT_ATOMS: atom_id res chain seq x y z
N MET A 1 -13.41 57.39 31.41
CA MET A 1 -13.75 56.34 30.42
C MET A 1 -12.56 55.40 30.27
N GLN A 2 -12.40 54.40 31.15
CA GLN A 2 -11.16 53.56 31.16
C GLN A 2 -11.38 52.12 31.67
N LYS A 3 -12.63 51.65 31.78
CA LYS A 3 -12.95 50.28 32.25
C LYS A 3 -12.96 49.22 31.12
N SER A 4 -13.10 49.63 29.86
CA SER A 4 -13.24 48.72 28.71
C SER A 4 -11.88 48.12 28.25
N THR A 5 -10.81 48.91 28.22
CA THR A 5 -9.49 48.47 27.71
C THR A 5 -8.82 47.37 28.55
N ILE A 6 -9.05 47.33 29.85
CA ILE A 6 -8.51 46.30 30.75
C ILE A 6 -9.18 44.94 30.51
N GLN A 7 -10.48 44.92 30.24
CA GLN A 7 -11.22 43.68 29.95
C GLN A 7 -10.78 43.05 28.62
N PHE A 8 -10.57 43.87 27.58
CA PHE A 8 -10.02 43.41 26.29
C PHE A 8 -8.58 42.88 26.39
N LEU A 9 -7.77 43.45 27.28
CA LEU A 9 -6.41 43.00 27.53
C LEU A 9 -6.38 41.62 28.20
N LEU A 10 -7.27 41.38 29.17
CA LEU A 10 -7.39 40.08 29.84
C LEU A 10 -7.84 38.97 28.88
N ILE A 11 -8.80 39.26 27.99
CA ILE A 11 -9.29 38.30 26.99
C ILE A 11 -8.19 37.93 25.99
N ASN A 12 -7.42 38.91 25.50
CA ASN A 12 -6.30 38.65 24.59
C ASN A 12 -5.17 37.86 25.26
N CYS A 13 -4.86 38.15 26.53
CA CYS A 13 -3.88 37.37 27.30
C CYS A 13 -4.33 35.92 27.47
N PHE A 14 -5.61 35.70 27.78
CA PHE A 14 -6.18 34.36 27.92
C PHE A 14 -6.14 33.58 26.60
N LEU A 15 -6.48 34.25 25.48
CA LEU A 15 -6.43 33.65 24.14
C LEU A 15 -5.00 33.29 23.72
N ALA A 16 -4.01 34.14 24.06
CA ALA A 16 -2.59 33.87 23.80
C ALA A 16 -2.09 32.63 24.55
N ILE A 17 -2.53 32.41 25.79
CA ILE A 17 -2.16 31.22 26.59
C ILE A 17 -2.74 29.94 25.97
N VAL A 18 -3.99 29.98 25.47
CA VAL A 18 -4.63 28.81 24.84
C VAL A 18 -3.91 28.40 23.56
N LEU A 19 -3.46 29.36 22.74
CA LEU A 19 -2.79 29.10 21.47
C LEU A 19 -1.38 28.49 21.63
N VAL A 20 -0.73 28.66 22.79
CA VAL A 20 0.62 28.11 23.07
C VAL A 20 0.56 26.67 23.63
N SER A 21 -0.64 26.16 23.96
CA SER A 21 -0.79 24.81 24.55
C SER A 21 -0.60 23.64 23.56
N CYS A 22 -0.45 23.90 22.26
CA CYS A 22 -0.24 22.87 21.25
C CYS A 22 1.23 22.38 21.24
N GLY A 23 1.58 21.54 22.21
CA GLY A 23 2.89 20.89 22.29
C GLY A 23 2.92 19.57 21.50
N SER A 24 3.87 19.41 20.58
CA SER A 24 4.09 18.12 19.91
C SER A 24 4.66 17.10 20.90
N VAL A 25 3.98 15.98 21.09
CA VAL A 25 4.34 14.89 22.02
C VAL A 25 5.45 13.99 21.44
N THR A 26 6.36 14.54 20.63
CA THR A 26 7.32 13.73 19.85
C THR A 26 8.76 13.77 20.36
N LYS A 27 9.05 14.54 21.43
CA LYS A 27 10.44 14.82 21.82
C LYS A 27 11.19 13.66 22.50
N ASN A 28 10.50 12.62 22.98
CA ASN A 28 11.13 11.54 23.78
C ASN A 28 10.70 10.12 23.37
N TYR A 29 10.42 9.89 22.09
CA TYR A 29 10.20 8.51 21.65
C TYR A 29 11.53 7.77 21.56
N THR A 30 11.68 6.72 22.36
CA THR A 30 12.76 5.76 22.16
C THR A 30 12.47 4.92 20.92
N PRO A 31 13.39 4.81 19.95
CA PRO A 31 13.18 3.97 18.79
C PRO A 31 13.00 2.52 19.24
N LYS A 32 11.79 1.99 19.05
CA LYS A 32 11.52 0.57 19.29
C LYS A 32 12.17 -0.23 18.17
N LYS A 33 13.04 -1.18 18.51
CA LYS A 33 13.55 -2.15 17.51
C LYS A 33 12.36 -2.95 16.98
N LEU A 34 12.27 -3.08 15.67
CA LEU A 34 11.29 -3.96 15.03
C LEU A 34 11.56 -5.40 15.48
N ASP A 35 10.58 -6.05 16.09
CA ASP A 35 10.68 -7.43 16.58
C ASP A 35 10.85 -8.44 15.43
N LYS A 36 10.43 -8.07 14.21
CA LYS A 36 10.67 -8.81 12.97
C LYS A 36 11.03 -7.85 11.84
N THR A 37 12.17 -8.08 11.20
CA THR A 37 12.63 -7.34 10.01
C THR A 37 12.02 -7.84 8.71
N ALA A 38 11.39 -9.01 8.71
CA ALA A 38 10.75 -9.61 7.55
C ALA A 38 9.36 -10.14 7.91
N ILE A 39 8.37 -9.78 7.08
CA ILE A 39 7.05 -10.42 7.10
C ILE A 39 7.12 -11.57 6.10
N GLU A 40 6.98 -12.80 6.59
CA GLU A 40 6.79 -13.94 5.70
C GLU A 40 5.38 -13.85 5.09
N VAL A 41 5.31 -13.77 3.75
CA VAL A 41 4.05 -13.76 3.02
C VAL A 41 3.68 -15.21 2.72
N PRO A 42 2.73 -15.83 3.44
CA PRO A 42 2.46 -17.26 3.31
C PRO A 42 1.79 -17.62 1.99
N TYR A 43 1.18 -16.65 1.30
CA TYR A 43 0.30 -16.90 0.17
C TYR A 43 1.01 -17.27 -1.13
N PHE A 44 2.34 -17.08 -1.22
CA PHE A 44 3.14 -17.43 -2.40
C PHE A 44 4.57 -17.86 -2.04
N SER A 45 4.76 -18.44 -0.85
CA SER A 45 6.10 -18.66 -0.27
C SER A 45 6.82 -19.90 -0.82
N ASP A 46 6.07 -20.90 -1.27
CA ASP A 46 6.62 -22.15 -1.77
C ASP A 46 7.00 -22.06 -3.26
N SER A 47 8.26 -22.36 -3.57
CA SER A 47 8.76 -22.40 -4.95
C SER A 47 8.34 -23.66 -5.72
N LYS A 48 7.81 -24.69 -5.03
CA LYS A 48 7.32 -25.92 -5.66
C LYS A 48 5.84 -25.87 -5.99
N THR A 49 5.12 -24.89 -5.45
CA THR A 49 3.67 -24.77 -5.60
C THR A 49 3.35 -23.62 -6.55
N ASP A 50 2.64 -23.96 -7.62
CA ASP A 50 2.02 -22.97 -8.50
C ASP A 50 0.64 -22.62 -7.95
N TYR A 51 0.45 -21.36 -7.56
CA TYR A 51 -0.82 -20.91 -6.99
C TYR A 51 -1.75 -20.45 -8.11
N VAL A 52 -2.75 -21.28 -8.41
CA VAL A 52 -3.69 -21.09 -9.51
C VAL A 52 -5.08 -20.83 -8.94
N TYR A 53 -5.67 -19.69 -9.30
CA TYR A 53 -6.98 -19.27 -8.84
C TYR A 53 -7.89 -18.98 -10.03
N LYS A 54 -9.14 -19.42 -9.94
CA LYS A 54 -10.19 -18.89 -10.78
C LYS A 54 -10.58 -17.53 -10.25
N THR A 55 -10.51 -16.50 -11.08
CA THR A 55 -10.66 -15.11 -10.65
C THR A 55 -11.58 -14.35 -11.58
N ASN A 56 -12.44 -13.54 -10.99
CA ASN A 56 -13.22 -12.51 -11.67
C ASN A 56 -12.81 -11.17 -11.06
N ILE A 57 -12.35 -10.24 -11.89
CA ILE A 57 -11.83 -8.94 -11.49
C ILE A 57 -12.66 -7.88 -12.20
N THR A 58 -13.27 -6.98 -11.43
CA THR A 58 -13.95 -5.80 -11.99
C THR A 58 -13.03 -4.59 -11.81
N VAL A 59 -12.55 -4.01 -12.92
CA VAL A 59 -11.62 -2.86 -12.89
C VAL A 59 -11.96 -1.88 -14.01
N TYR A 60 -11.98 -0.59 -13.70
CA TYR A 60 -12.29 0.49 -14.66
C TYR A 60 -13.59 0.29 -15.46
N GLY A 61 -14.59 -0.39 -14.89
CA GLY A 61 -15.85 -0.69 -15.56
C GLY A 61 -15.83 -1.93 -16.46
N ASN A 62 -14.71 -2.65 -16.54
CA ASN A 62 -14.56 -3.90 -17.25
C ASN A 62 -14.60 -5.08 -16.27
N GLU A 63 -15.27 -6.17 -16.67
CA GLU A 63 -15.23 -7.44 -15.96
C GLU A 63 -14.29 -8.42 -16.67
N LEU A 64 -13.25 -8.84 -15.96
CA LEU A 64 -12.23 -9.74 -16.46
C LEU A 64 -12.35 -11.07 -15.72
N SER A 65 -12.78 -12.11 -16.43
CA SER A 65 -12.88 -13.47 -15.89
C SER A 65 -11.77 -14.34 -16.46
N GLY A 66 -11.11 -15.10 -15.59
CA GLY A 66 -9.98 -15.88 -16.02
C GLY A 66 -9.32 -16.70 -14.91
N ILE A 67 -8.10 -17.12 -15.21
CA ILE A 67 -7.23 -17.87 -14.32
C ILE A 67 -6.06 -16.97 -13.94
N PHE A 68 -5.92 -16.70 -12.65
CA PHE A 68 -4.79 -16.00 -12.07
C PHE A 68 -3.77 -17.00 -11.54
N ILE A 69 -2.51 -16.84 -11.98
CA ILE A 69 -1.41 -17.73 -11.65
C ILE A 69 -0.31 -16.90 -11.02
N ALA A 70 0.01 -17.20 -9.77
CA ALA A 70 1.16 -16.65 -9.07
C ALA A 70 2.18 -17.75 -8.83
N LYS A 71 3.40 -17.54 -9.32
CA LYS A 71 4.50 -18.50 -9.25
C LYS A 71 5.74 -17.82 -8.68
N LYS A 72 6.31 -18.41 -7.64
CA LYS A 72 7.64 -18.06 -7.14
C LYS A 72 8.69 -18.79 -7.97
N ILE A 73 9.41 -18.07 -8.84
CA ILE A 73 10.46 -18.65 -9.67
C ILE A 73 11.70 -18.92 -8.81
N ASN A 74 12.07 -17.95 -7.98
CA ASN A 74 13.10 -18.07 -6.95
C ASN A 74 12.81 -17.05 -5.83
N ASP A 75 13.70 -16.91 -4.85
CA ASP A 75 13.48 -16.04 -3.69
C ASP A 75 13.31 -14.55 -4.03
N THR A 76 13.88 -14.10 -5.15
CA THR A 76 13.87 -12.70 -5.56
C THR A 76 13.07 -12.44 -6.82
N LEU A 77 12.52 -13.47 -7.47
CA LEU A 77 11.80 -13.39 -8.74
C LEU A 77 10.48 -14.13 -8.66
N HIS A 78 9.41 -13.39 -8.86
CA HIS A 78 8.04 -13.87 -8.89
C HIS A 78 7.45 -13.58 -10.27
N ARG A 79 6.59 -14.47 -10.74
CA ARG A 79 5.87 -14.30 -11.99
C ARG A 79 4.38 -14.36 -11.73
N ILE A 80 3.66 -13.40 -12.30
CA ILE A 80 2.21 -13.28 -12.21
C ILE A 80 1.67 -13.33 -13.62
N VAL A 81 0.77 -14.28 -13.88
CA VAL A 81 0.13 -14.44 -15.19
C VAL A 81 -1.37 -14.49 -14.97
N PHE A 82 -2.12 -13.72 -15.75
CA PHE A 82 -3.58 -13.83 -15.79
C PHE A 82 -3.99 -14.18 -17.21
N THR A 83 -4.76 -15.25 -17.34
CA THR A 83 -5.22 -15.79 -18.62
C THR A 83 -6.73 -15.84 -18.66
N THR A 84 -7.32 -15.87 -19.85
CA THR A 84 -8.73 -16.27 -20.00
C THR A 84 -8.90 -17.73 -19.58
N GLU A 85 -10.15 -18.18 -19.39
CA GLU A 85 -10.46 -19.59 -19.12
C GLU A 85 -10.02 -20.52 -20.27
N PHE A 86 -9.84 -19.97 -21.48
CA PHE A 86 -9.34 -20.69 -22.66
C PHE A 86 -7.81 -20.72 -22.78
N GLY A 87 -7.08 -20.06 -21.87
CA GLY A 87 -5.62 -20.08 -21.82
C GLY A 87 -4.91 -18.94 -22.56
N ASN A 88 -5.65 -17.98 -23.13
CA ASN A 88 -5.03 -16.79 -23.75
C ASN A 88 -4.50 -15.86 -22.64
N LYS A 89 -3.26 -15.40 -22.76
CA LYS A 89 -2.67 -14.47 -21.79
C LYS A 89 -3.28 -13.08 -21.94
N LEU A 90 -3.80 -12.55 -20.84
CA LEU A 90 -4.28 -11.17 -20.73
C LEU A 90 -3.17 -10.26 -20.20
N MET A 91 -2.39 -10.76 -19.24
CA MET A 91 -1.24 -10.07 -18.64
C MET A 91 -0.23 -11.09 -18.12
N ASP A 92 1.05 -10.75 -18.20
CA ASP A 92 2.19 -11.59 -17.80
C ASP A 92 3.31 -10.68 -17.30
N PHE A 93 3.55 -10.69 -16.00
CA PHE A 93 4.53 -9.84 -15.32
C PHE A 93 5.56 -10.66 -14.56
N GLU A 94 6.78 -10.16 -14.55
CA GLU A 94 7.88 -10.63 -13.70
C GLU A 94 8.24 -9.52 -12.72
N ILE A 95 8.18 -9.85 -11.42
CA ILE A 95 8.47 -8.93 -10.32
C ILE A 95 9.70 -9.46 -9.62
N SER A 96 10.73 -8.63 -9.52
CA SER A 96 11.90 -8.88 -8.70
C SER A 96 12.14 -7.78 -7.69
N ASP A 97 13.05 -8.01 -6.75
CA ASP A 97 13.43 -7.03 -5.72
C ASP A 97 13.81 -5.64 -6.29
N LYS A 98 14.34 -5.62 -7.52
CA LYS A 98 14.89 -4.41 -8.15
C LYS A 98 14.24 -4.04 -9.48
N SER A 99 13.40 -4.91 -10.04
CA SER A 99 12.84 -4.69 -11.36
C SER A 99 11.41 -5.21 -11.49
N PHE A 100 10.64 -4.52 -12.31
CA PHE A 100 9.34 -4.94 -12.77
C PHE A 100 9.39 -5.04 -14.28
N LYS A 101 9.12 -6.22 -14.82
CA LYS A 101 9.16 -6.50 -16.26
C LYS A 101 7.79 -6.95 -16.73
N VAL A 102 7.28 -6.25 -17.74
CA VAL A 102 6.06 -6.64 -18.45
C VAL A 102 6.45 -7.53 -19.63
N ASN A 103 6.05 -8.80 -19.59
CA ASN A 103 6.25 -9.71 -20.72
C ASN A 103 5.16 -9.52 -21.78
N SER A 104 3.92 -9.32 -21.34
CA SER A 104 2.78 -9.08 -22.22
C SER A 104 1.63 -8.47 -21.43
N ILE A 105 0.91 -7.56 -22.07
CA ILE A 105 -0.38 -7.04 -21.63
C ILE A 105 -1.22 -6.81 -22.89
N VAL A 106 -2.50 -7.13 -22.85
CA VAL A 106 -3.42 -6.79 -23.94
C VAL A 106 -3.72 -5.29 -23.90
N SER A 107 -3.90 -4.68 -25.07
CA SER A 107 -4.07 -3.23 -25.23
C SER A 107 -5.25 -2.64 -24.46
N GLU A 108 -6.28 -3.44 -24.19
CA GLU A 108 -7.46 -3.04 -23.42
C GLU A 108 -7.17 -2.90 -21.91
N LEU A 109 -6.00 -3.38 -21.47
CA LEU A 109 -5.55 -3.40 -20.08
C LEU A 109 -4.30 -2.52 -19.83
N ASP A 110 -3.66 -2.01 -20.88
CA ASP A 110 -2.47 -1.14 -20.81
C ASP A 110 -2.83 0.32 -20.48
#